data_AF-A0A1F2UEQ3-F1
#
_entry.id   AF-A0A1F2UEQ3-F1
#
_cell.length_a   1.000
_cell.length_b   1.000
_cell.length_c   1.000
_cell.angle_alpha   90.00
_cell.angle_beta   90.00
_cell.angle_gamma   90.00
#
_symmetry.space_group_name_H-M   'P 1'
#
loop_
_entity.id
_entity.type
_entity.pdbx_description
1 polymer ?
#
loop_
_entity_poly.entity_id
_entity_poly.type
_entity_poly.pdbx_seq_one_letter_code
_entity_poly.pdbx_strand_id
1 'polypeptide(L)' 'MRTRPTVRSLIAATAGTGCAWTAVSNVSWVHVTSGASGIGNGTVTYSVAQYTGRPRNRTGTMTIAGKKFTVKQSR' A
#
# COMPACT_ATOMS: atom_id res chain seq x y z
N MET A 1 6.22 0.86 -27.13
CA MET A 1 6.80 0.97 -25.76
C MET A 1 5.79 0.42 -24.77
N ARG A 2 6.01 -0.79 -24.21
CA ARG A 2 5.05 -1.43 -23.28
C ARG A 2 5.18 -0.78 -21.90
N THR A 3 4.17 -0.06 -21.46
CA THR A 3 4.05 0.47 -20.08
C THR A 3 4.12 -0.71 -19.11
N ARG A 4 5.18 -0.80 -18.31
CA ARG A 4 5.36 -1.85 -17.30
C ARG A 4 4.14 -1.85 -16.35
N PRO A 5 3.48 -2.98 -16.10
CA PRO A 5 2.28 -3.01 -15.28
C PRO A 5 2.68 -2.77 -13.81
N THR A 6 2.50 -1.55 -13.31
CA THR A 6 2.35 -1.32 -11.87
C THR A 6 1.07 -2.00 -11.42
N VAL A 7 1.20 -3.07 -10.63
CA VAL A 7 0.06 -3.72 -9.99
C VAL A 7 -0.55 -2.70 -9.03
N ARG A 8 -1.83 -2.36 -9.26
CA ARG A 8 -2.62 -1.48 -8.39
C ARG A 8 -3.42 -2.35 -7.43
N SER A 9 -3.43 -1.97 -6.16
CA SER A 9 -4.17 -2.68 -5.12
C SER A 9 -4.90 -1.68 -4.23
N LEU A 10 -6.06 -2.10 -3.72
CA LEU A 10 -6.97 -1.29 -2.93
C LEU A 10 -7.05 -1.87 -1.51
N ILE A 11 -6.99 -1.01 -0.49
CA ILE A 11 -7.24 -1.39 0.90
C ILE A 11 -8.31 -0.47 1.47
N ALA A 12 -9.33 -1.05 2.11
CA ALA A 12 -10.33 -0.28 2.86
C ALA A 12 -9.78 0.05 4.27
N ALA A 13 -9.81 1.33 4.63
CA ALA A 13 -9.59 1.79 5.99
C ALA A 13 -10.95 1.90 6.68
N THR A 14 -11.17 1.08 7.71
CA THR A 14 -12.33 1.18 8.60
C THR A 14 -11.95 1.95 9.86
N ALA A 15 -12.59 3.10 10.06
CA ALA A 15 -12.41 3.95 11.22
C ALA A 15 -13.78 4.44 11.71
N GLY A 16 -13.91 4.65 13.03
CA GLY A 16 -15.11 5.27 13.60
C GLY A 16 -15.39 6.64 12.97
N THR A 17 -16.66 7.06 12.95
CA THR A 17 -17.05 8.39 12.48
C THR A 17 -16.22 9.47 13.19
N GLY A 18 -15.52 10.30 12.42
CA GLY A 18 -14.67 11.38 12.96
C GLY A 18 -13.23 10.98 13.28
N CYS A 19 -12.85 9.70 13.18
CA CYS A 19 -11.45 9.30 13.36
C CYS A 19 -10.63 9.61 12.11
N ALA A 20 -9.68 10.54 12.25
CA ALA A 20 -8.67 10.78 11.23
C ALA A 20 -7.68 9.61 11.17
N TRP A 21 -7.26 9.24 9.97
CA TRP A 21 -6.27 8.20 9.75
C TRP A 21 -5.31 8.56 8.62
N THR A 22 -4.15 7.91 8.63
CA THR A 22 -3.11 8.03 7.60
C THR A 22 -2.71 6.66 7.07
N ALA A 23 -2.25 6.63 5.83
CA ALA A 23 -1.69 5.49 5.12
C ALA A 23 -0.27 5.82 4.66
N VAL A 24 0.72 5.11 5.20
CA VAL A 24 2.15 5.35 4.95
C VAL A 24 2.83 4.04 4.59
N SER A 25 3.59 4.03 3.50
CA SER A 25 4.45 2.89 3.15
C SER A 25 5.72 2.90 4.02
N ASN A 26 6.09 1.73 4.56
CA ASN A 26 7.34 1.57 5.30
C ASN A 26 8.48 1.01 4.41
N VAL A 27 8.25 0.89 3.10
CA VAL A 27 9.23 0.37 2.12
C VAL A 27 9.25 1.21 0.85
N SER A 28 10.42 1.34 0.24
CA SER A 28 10.64 2.19 -0.94
C SER A 28 9.98 1.69 -2.23
N TRP A 29 9.56 0.42 -2.29
CA TRP A 29 8.99 -0.22 -3.47
C TRP A 29 7.46 -0.34 -3.43
N VAL A 30 6.82 0.20 -2.39
CA VAL A 30 5.36 0.35 -2.29
C VAL A 30 5.05 1.83 -2.20
N HIS A 31 4.20 2.32 -3.10
CA HIS A 31 3.85 3.74 -3.19
C HIS A 31 2.35 3.92 -3.02
N VAL A 32 1.93 4.69 -2.02
CA VAL A 32 0.53 5.13 -1.89
C VAL A 32 0.28 6.18 -2.97
N THR A 33 -0.69 5.91 -3.84
CA THR A 33 -1.03 6.74 -5.00
C THR A 33 -2.28 7.59 -4.78
N SER A 34 -3.16 7.18 -3.87
CA SER A 34 -4.35 7.92 -3.45
C SER A 34 -4.83 7.45 -2.08
N GLY A 35 -5.53 8.32 -1.35
CA GLY A 35 -6.06 8.01 -0.02
C GLY A 35 -4.97 7.88 1.04
N ALA A 36 -3.93 8.71 1.00
CA ALA A 36 -2.86 8.71 2.01
C ALA A 36 -3.34 9.18 3.40
N SER A 37 -4.50 9.85 3.46
CA SER A 37 -5.20 10.19 4.69
C SER A 37 -6.70 10.29 4.44
N GLY A 38 -7.48 10.24 5.52
CA GLY A 38 -8.94 10.38 5.46
C GLY A 38 -9.57 10.48 6.85
N ILE A 39 -10.88 10.70 6.87
CA ILE A 39 -11.71 10.74 8.08
C ILE A 39 -12.85 9.74 7.89
N GLY A 40 -13.14 8.92 8.90
CA GLY A 40 -14.14 7.85 8.77
C GLY A 40 -13.69 6.78 7.79
N ASN A 41 -14.63 6.14 7.08
CA ASN A 41 -14.29 5.09 6.13
C ASN A 41 -13.65 5.68 4.86
N GLY A 42 -12.63 5.00 4.32
CA GLY A 42 -12.07 5.37 3.02
C GLY A 42 -11.24 4.28 2.38
N THR A 43 -10.73 4.57 1.19
CA THR A 43 -9.96 3.60 0.39
C THR A 43 -8.57 4.13 0.09
N VAL A 44 -7.56 3.31 0.36
CA VAL A 44 -6.16 3.56 0.01
C VAL A 44 -5.85 2.83 -1.28
N THR A 45 -5.34 3.55 -2.28
CA THR A 45 -4.84 2.96 -3.52
C THR A 45 -3.33 3.03 -3.53
N TYR A 46 -2.66 1.90 -3.76
CA TYR A 46 -1.21 1.84 -3.84
C TYR A 46 -0.73 1.06 -5.05
N SER A 47 0.52 1.31 -5.41
CA SER A 47 1.25 0.58 -6.45
C SER A 47 2.47 -0.11 -5.85
N VAL A 48 2.79 -1.28 -6.41
CA VAL A 48 3.96 -2.06 -6.03
C VAL A 48 4.93 -2.07 -7.21
N ALA A 49 6.15 -1.57 -7.00
CA ALA A 49 7.19 -1.60 -8.01
C ALA A 49 7.52 -3.05 -8.40
N GLN A 50 8.02 -3.27 -9.60
CA GLN A 50 8.44 -4.61 -10.03
C GLN A 50 9.58 -5.13 -9.14
N TYR A 51 9.59 -6.43 -8.88
CA TYR A 51 10.69 -7.09 -8.19
C TYR A 51 11.39 -8.07 -9.13
N THR A 52 12.70 -7.91 -9.31
CA THR A 52 13.53 -8.82 -10.14
C THR A 52 14.76 -9.34 -9.38
N GLY A 53 14.83 -9.08 -8.07
CA GLY A 53 15.98 -9.42 -7.23
C GLY A 53 16.01 -10.87 -6.72
N ARG A 54 16.98 -11.14 -5.85
CA ARG A 54 17.08 -12.37 -5.03
C ARG A 54 17.00 -12.00 -3.55
N PRO A 55 16.31 -12.80 -2.70
CA PRO A 55 15.60 -14.06 -2.98
C PRO A 55 14.34 -13.88 -3.86
N ARG A 56 13.65 -14.95 -4.28
CA ARG A 56 12.51 -14.88 -5.24
C ARG A 56 11.31 -14.05 -4.74
N ASN A 57 11.28 -13.75 -3.45
CA ASN A 57 10.26 -13.00 -2.76
C ASN A 57 10.87 -11.82 -2.01
N ARG A 58 10.06 -10.78 -1.82
CA ARG A 58 10.33 -9.71 -0.86
C ARG A 58 9.07 -9.43 -0.05
N THR A 59 9.29 -9.02 1.19
CA THR A 59 8.22 -8.66 2.13
C THR A 59 8.44 -7.23 2.58
N GLY A 60 7.37 -6.46 2.63
CA GLY A 60 7.35 -5.08 3.09
C GLY A 60 6.09 -4.82 3.90
N THR A 61 6.03 -3.65 4.51
CA THR A 61 4.86 -3.26 5.30
C THR A 61 4.36 -1.88 4.93
N MET A 62 3.07 -1.66 5.12
CA MET A 62 2.40 -0.37 5.05
C MET A 62 1.61 -0.19 6.35
N THR A 63 1.55 1.02 6.89
CA THR A 63 0.75 1.35 8.07
C THR A 63 -0.48 2.15 7.62
N ILE A 64 -1.69 1.66 7.89
CA ILE A 64 -2.96 2.32 7.57
C ILE A 64 -3.82 2.36 8.83
N ALA A 65 -4.30 3.54 9.23
CA ALA A 65 -5.09 3.73 10.46
C ALA A 65 -4.40 3.11 11.71
N GLY A 66 -3.08 3.26 11.80
CA GLY A 66 -2.25 2.69 12.87
C GLY A 66 -2.06 1.17 12.79
N LYS A 67 -2.69 0.47 11.85
CA LYS A 67 -2.56 -0.99 11.64
C LYS A 67 -1.50 -1.29 10.59
N LYS A 68 -0.69 -2.32 10.84
CA LYS A 68 0.31 -2.80 9.89
C LYS A 68 -0.29 -3.80 8.91
N PHE A 69 -0.10 -3.53 7.62
CA PHE A 69 -0.45 -4.38 6.50
C PHE A 69 0.82 -4.94 5.88
N THR A 70 0.86 -6.26 5.68
CA THR A 70 2.01 -6.96 5.11
C THR A 70 1.83 -7.12 3.60
N VAL A 71 2.77 -6.60 2.82
CA VAL A 71 2.83 -6.78 1.37
C VAL A 71 3.87 -7.85 1.06
N LYS A 72 3.43 -8.98 0.49
CA LYS A 72 4.31 -10.03 -0.01
C LYS A 72 4.31 -9.99 -1.53
N GLN A 73 5.49 -9.90 -2.13
CA GLN A 73 5.65 -9.87 -3.58
C GLN A 73 6.63 -10.95 -4.00
N SER A 74 6.18 -11.80 -4.91
CA SER A 74 7.04 -12.74 -5.64
C SER A 74 7.28 -12.19 -7.05
N ARG A 75 8.45 -12.49 -7.62
CA ARG A 75 8.75 -12.18 -9.03
C ARG A 75 8.27 -13.26 -9.99
#